data_AF-A0A7L1GMR1-F1
#
_entry.id   AF-A0A7L1GMR1-F1
#
_cell.length_a   1.000
_cell.length_b   1.000
_cell.length_c   1.000
_cell.angle_alpha   90.00
_cell.angle_beta   90.00
_cell.angle_gamma   90.00
#
_symmetry.space_group_name_H-M   'P 1'
#
loop_
_entity.id
_entity.type
_entity.pdbx_description
1 polymer ?
#
loop_
_entity_poly.entity_id
_entity_poly.type
_entity_poly.pdbx_seq_one_letter_code
_entity_poly.pdbx_strand_id
1 'polypeptide(L)'
;APCLHPFRCWKGTLHPPLCPPGIKCGGVLSAPAGNFSSPNFPGLYPYETECMWLIVVAEGSSVLLSFSHFELEYHDTCAYDYLQVYNGAARDRGNLLGTFCGHSPPPPFSSAWHVMAVVFRSDRHVAKHGFAAAYRKGSREGRWWWSICPPALLRLPHCLCLLTDACGGQLTGLSGEITSPRYPESYPNDAECRWRIGRPGAGPLTLVFTDFQVEGGQGCSFDYVALFDGPTAASPRLGHYCGSSRPPRTVSSTPHLLVLFKSDFNIGGRGFKAHFYSAGECQEVFTTIKGNFSSPQYPNFYPNNLRCQWSIQLPLGYRIKVFFLDMELEGRSSLTGSCDYDHLAAFEGGSENGSLVGRWCGRDSLAPLTSRSNQLLLVLHTDRNTAKRGFSIAYAGVLPMNVSCTRTDFHIQIPVQALAQLERGRVYLGNPSCAAQVVGGNFKIHARFDTCGTESQKRNNTAVIVSTLYVDFSVGDREDIHQYELQCEPKRKEASATLIAGPDPARLSQAENLLDVPQREGEVTGTQDIKSQDTSDIIFISICILAGLLMVIAVVGLVLL
;
A
#
# COMPACT_ATOMS: atom_id res chain seq x y z
N ALA A 1 -52.36 11.15 23.00
CA ALA A 1 -52.85 10.05 23.85
C ALA A 1 -54.33 9.82 23.55
N PRO A 2 -54.89 8.61 23.68
CA PRO A 2 -54.28 7.29 23.51
C PRO A 2 -55.20 6.28 22.77
N CYS A 3 -54.77 5.00 22.71
CA CYS A 3 -55.61 3.78 22.72
C CYS A 3 -56.19 3.32 21.35
N LEU A 4 -56.10 2.07 20.85
CA LEU A 4 -56.12 0.74 21.50
C LEU A 4 -55.79 -0.41 20.50
N HIS A 5 -54.85 -1.30 20.90
CA HIS A 5 -54.98 -2.78 20.94
C HIS A 5 -55.05 -3.67 19.64
N PRO A 6 -54.83 -5.00 19.75
CA PRO A 6 -53.63 -5.68 19.22
C PRO A 6 -53.92 -6.84 18.24
N PHE A 7 -52.95 -7.26 17.43
CA PHE A 7 -53.04 -8.55 16.73
C PHE A 7 -52.18 -9.63 17.39
N ARG A 8 -52.88 -10.71 17.76
CA ARG A 8 -52.42 -11.97 18.33
C ARG A 8 -51.41 -12.68 17.42
N CYS A 9 -50.46 -13.38 18.04
CA CYS A 9 -49.67 -14.43 17.40
C CYS A 9 -50.56 -15.50 16.77
N TRP A 10 -50.32 -15.78 15.49
CA TRP A 10 -50.66 -17.07 14.88
C TRP A 10 -49.39 -17.93 14.82
N LYS A 11 -49.51 -19.17 15.30
CA LYS A 11 -48.60 -20.27 14.92
C LYS A 11 -48.82 -20.52 13.43
N GLY A 12 -47.80 -20.27 12.61
CA GLY A 12 -47.81 -20.61 11.19
C GLY A 12 -46.51 -20.14 10.54
N THR A 13 -45.68 -21.10 10.14
CA THR A 13 -44.55 -20.97 9.19
C THR A 13 -43.78 -19.65 9.21
N LEU A 14 -42.59 -19.67 9.83
CA LEU A 14 -41.53 -18.69 9.61
C LEU A 14 -41.32 -18.48 8.10
N HIS A 15 -41.86 -17.39 7.57
CA HIS A 15 -41.30 -16.80 6.36
C HIS A 15 -40.05 -16.03 6.79
N PRO A 16 -38.88 -16.27 6.15
CA PRO A 16 -37.71 -15.44 6.37
C PRO A 16 -38.07 -13.98 6.04
N PRO A 17 -37.35 -12.99 6.60
CA PRO A 17 -37.62 -11.58 6.30
C PRO A 17 -37.55 -11.39 4.79
N LEU A 18 -38.71 -11.11 4.19
CA LEU A 18 -38.85 -10.87 2.77
C LEU A 18 -37.92 -9.71 2.39
N CYS A 19 -37.07 -9.94 1.38
CA CYS A 19 -36.22 -8.90 0.81
C CYS A 19 -37.08 -7.67 0.44
N PRO A 20 -36.61 -6.44 0.70
CA PRO A 20 -37.36 -5.24 0.35
C PRO A 20 -37.70 -5.19 -1.16
N PRO A 21 -38.85 -4.60 -1.53
CA PRO A 21 -39.28 -4.52 -2.93
C PRO A 21 -38.25 -3.75 -3.77
N GLY A 22 -37.71 -4.42 -4.81
CA GLY A 22 -36.70 -3.85 -5.73
C GLY A 22 -35.49 -4.75 -6.00
N ILE A 23 -35.23 -5.75 -5.14
CA ILE A 23 -34.09 -6.67 -5.28
C ILE A 23 -34.41 -7.77 -6.30
N LYS A 24 -33.61 -7.87 -7.37
CA LYS A 24 -33.83 -8.79 -8.50
C LYS A 24 -33.15 -10.16 -8.31
N CYS A 25 -32.22 -10.28 -7.36
CA CYS A 25 -31.39 -11.48 -7.14
C CYS A 25 -30.82 -11.54 -5.70
N GLY A 26 -30.30 -12.70 -5.30
CA GLY A 26 -29.77 -12.93 -3.95
C GLY A 26 -30.68 -13.80 -3.08
N GLY A 27 -30.60 -13.65 -1.75
CA GLY A 27 -31.40 -14.42 -0.79
C GLY A 27 -30.71 -14.65 0.56
N VAL A 28 -31.36 -15.42 1.43
CA VAL A 28 -30.80 -15.80 2.74
C VAL A 28 -29.97 -17.08 2.60
N LEU A 29 -28.68 -17.03 2.99
CA LEU A 29 -27.75 -18.15 2.96
C LEU A 29 -27.52 -18.66 4.38
N SER A 30 -28.06 -19.84 4.72
CA SER A 30 -28.06 -20.36 6.09
C SER A 30 -27.16 -21.56 6.35
N ALA A 31 -26.53 -22.12 5.31
CA ALA A 31 -25.63 -23.27 5.46
C ALA A 31 -24.33 -22.87 6.20
N PRO A 32 -23.63 -23.79 6.90
CA PRO A 32 -22.38 -23.48 7.61
C PRO A 32 -21.22 -23.10 6.69
N ALA A 33 -21.31 -23.41 5.40
CA ALA A 33 -20.47 -22.87 4.35
C ALA A 33 -21.24 -22.90 3.03
N GLY A 34 -20.86 -22.06 2.07
CA GLY A 34 -21.48 -22.02 0.76
C GLY A 34 -20.79 -21.05 -0.18
N ASN A 35 -21.11 -21.18 -1.46
CA ASN A 35 -20.61 -20.30 -2.52
C ASN A 35 -21.77 -19.54 -3.15
N PHE A 36 -21.53 -18.29 -3.55
CA PHE A 36 -22.47 -17.46 -4.29
C PHE A 36 -21.72 -16.52 -5.23
N SER A 37 -22.38 -16.05 -6.27
CA SER A 37 -21.74 -15.24 -7.32
C SER A 37 -22.69 -14.18 -7.83
N SER A 38 -22.16 -13.21 -8.58
CA SER A 38 -22.97 -12.33 -9.40
C SER A 38 -23.82 -13.12 -10.40
N PRO A 39 -24.97 -12.58 -10.84
CA PRO A 39 -25.78 -13.24 -11.87
C PRO A 39 -24.97 -13.48 -13.14
N ASN A 40 -25.24 -14.59 -13.82
CA ASN A 40 -24.57 -15.06 -15.04
C ASN A 40 -23.08 -15.44 -14.92
N PHE A 41 -22.45 -15.34 -13.74
CA PHE A 41 -21.05 -15.74 -13.55
C PHE A 41 -20.78 -17.17 -14.06
N PRO A 42 -19.72 -17.43 -14.85
CA PRO A 42 -18.59 -16.53 -15.18
C PRO A 42 -18.81 -15.56 -16.35
N GLY A 43 -20.00 -15.52 -16.95
CA GLY A 43 -20.39 -14.54 -17.96
C GLY A 43 -20.70 -13.15 -17.38
N LEU A 44 -21.03 -12.19 -18.25
CA LEU A 44 -21.26 -10.80 -17.85
C LEU A 44 -22.53 -10.65 -17.00
N TYR A 45 -22.44 -9.88 -15.91
CA TYR A 45 -23.62 -9.58 -15.09
C TYR A 45 -24.59 -8.63 -15.82
N PRO A 46 -25.90 -8.68 -15.52
CA PRO A 46 -26.87 -7.78 -16.16
C PRO A 46 -26.80 -6.34 -15.64
N TYR A 47 -27.19 -5.38 -16.48
CA TYR A 47 -27.38 -3.97 -16.10
C TYR A 47 -28.56 -3.77 -15.14
N GLU A 48 -28.56 -2.64 -14.44
CA GLU A 48 -29.60 -2.19 -13.49
C GLU A 48 -30.03 -3.29 -12.52
N THR A 49 -29.05 -4.02 -12.00
CA THR A 49 -29.28 -5.19 -11.17
C THR A 49 -28.87 -4.88 -9.74
N GLU A 50 -29.78 -5.13 -8.80
CA GLU A 50 -29.47 -5.11 -7.37
C GLU A 50 -29.68 -6.52 -6.81
N CYS A 51 -28.59 -7.12 -6.32
CA CYS A 51 -28.64 -8.38 -5.59
C CYS A 51 -28.32 -8.17 -4.11
N MET A 52 -28.97 -8.93 -3.23
CA MET A 52 -28.67 -8.93 -1.80
C MET A 52 -28.58 -10.35 -1.24
N TRP A 53 -27.46 -10.68 -0.62
CA TRP A 53 -27.28 -11.91 0.14
C TRP A 53 -27.23 -11.59 1.64
N LEU A 54 -28.07 -12.26 2.42
CA LEU A 54 -28.01 -12.25 3.88
C LEU A 54 -27.48 -13.60 4.35
N ILE A 55 -26.24 -13.61 4.84
CA ILE A 55 -25.58 -14.82 5.32
C ILE A 55 -25.87 -14.94 6.82
N VAL A 56 -26.45 -16.06 7.23
CA VAL A 56 -26.81 -16.35 8.62
C VAL A 56 -26.24 -17.72 9.01
N VAL A 57 -25.20 -17.74 9.83
CA VAL A 57 -24.63 -18.98 10.38
C VAL A 57 -25.16 -19.24 11.79
N ALA A 58 -24.78 -20.37 12.40
CA ALA A 58 -25.22 -20.70 13.75
C ALA A 58 -24.85 -19.61 14.78
N GLU A 59 -25.76 -19.35 15.72
CA GLU A 59 -25.56 -18.40 16.81
C GLU A 59 -24.26 -18.69 17.59
N GLY A 60 -23.62 -17.63 18.11
CA GLY A 60 -22.32 -17.73 18.79
C GLY A 60 -21.11 -17.94 17.86
N SER A 61 -21.29 -17.91 16.54
CA SER A 61 -20.22 -18.05 15.55
C SER A 61 -19.98 -16.75 14.76
N SER A 62 -18.98 -16.72 13.89
CA SER A 62 -18.77 -15.64 12.91
C SER A 62 -18.92 -16.14 11.48
N VAL A 63 -19.13 -15.24 10.53
CA VAL A 63 -19.10 -15.49 9.08
C VAL A 63 -17.74 -15.06 8.57
N LEU A 64 -17.04 -15.95 7.90
CA LEU A 64 -15.80 -15.66 7.17
C LEU A 64 -16.10 -15.69 5.67
N LEU A 65 -16.04 -14.53 5.02
CA LEU A 65 -16.30 -14.32 3.60
C LEU A 65 -14.98 -14.15 2.84
N SER A 66 -14.91 -14.71 1.64
CA SER A 66 -13.74 -14.64 0.76
C SER A 66 -14.18 -14.61 -0.71
N PHE A 67 -13.36 -14.02 -1.57
CA PHE A 67 -13.62 -13.90 -3.01
C PHE A 67 -12.58 -14.67 -3.80
N SER A 68 -13.02 -15.49 -4.73
CA SER A 68 -12.14 -16.21 -5.66
C SER A 68 -12.01 -15.52 -7.02
N HIS A 69 -12.99 -14.68 -7.38
CA HIS A 69 -12.99 -13.87 -8.59
C HIS A 69 -13.69 -12.54 -8.33
N PHE A 70 -13.22 -11.46 -8.94
CA PHE A 70 -13.86 -10.15 -8.83
C PHE A 70 -13.52 -9.25 -10.02
N GLU A 71 -14.53 -8.88 -10.78
CA GLU A 71 -14.42 -8.01 -11.95
C GLU A 71 -15.71 -7.21 -12.13
N LEU A 72 -15.72 -5.95 -11.68
CA LEU A 72 -16.81 -5.00 -11.86
C LEU A 72 -16.33 -3.78 -12.66
N GLU A 73 -17.24 -2.94 -13.15
CA GLU A 73 -16.89 -1.64 -13.71
C GLU A 73 -16.07 -0.82 -12.70
N TYR A 74 -15.02 -0.15 -13.17
CA TYR A 74 -14.14 0.64 -12.33
C TYR A 74 -14.57 2.11 -12.29
N HIS A 75 -14.58 2.68 -11.09
CA HIS A 75 -14.70 4.12 -10.86
C HIS A 75 -13.94 4.49 -9.59
N ASP A 76 -13.35 5.69 -9.52
CA ASP A 76 -12.52 6.13 -8.39
C ASP A 76 -13.23 6.06 -7.02
N THR A 77 -14.55 6.22 -7.02
CA THR A 77 -15.41 6.11 -5.83
C THR A 77 -16.39 4.95 -5.88
N CYS A 78 -16.27 4.04 -6.86
CA CYS A 78 -17.23 2.97 -7.12
C CYS A 78 -18.68 3.46 -7.23
N ALA A 79 -18.87 4.56 -7.97
CA ALA A 79 -20.16 5.23 -8.11
C ALA A 79 -21.11 4.54 -9.11
N TYR A 80 -20.56 3.75 -10.03
CA TYR A 80 -21.32 2.99 -11.02
C TYR A 80 -21.65 1.60 -10.45
N ASP A 81 -20.91 0.57 -10.86
CA ASP A 81 -21.07 -0.78 -10.35
C ASP A 81 -20.26 -1.01 -9.07
N TYR A 82 -20.87 -1.64 -8.08
CA TYR A 82 -20.20 -1.90 -6.82
C TYR A 82 -20.73 -3.13 -6.06
N LEU A 83 -19.86 -3.66 -5.21
CA LEU A 83 -20.17 -4.63 -4.18
C LEU A 83 -19.95 -4.01 -2.80
N GLN A 84 -20.97 -4.01 -1.95
CA GLN A 84 -20.92 -3.58 -0.56
C GLN A 84 -21.01 -4.77 0.38
N VAL A 85 -20.16 -4.79 1.40
CA VAL A 85 -20.16 -5.83 2.46
C VAL A 85 -20.47 -5.16 3.79
N TYR A 86 -21.38 -5.74 4.57
CA TYR A 86 -21.84 -5.20 5.85
C TYR A 86 -21.61 -6.19 7.00
N ASN A 87 -21.18 -5.68 8.15
CA ASN A 87 -20.89 -6.39 9.39
C ASN A 87 -22.16 -6.75 10.20
N GLY A 88 -23.19 -7.24 9.53
CA GLY A 88 -24.48 -7.55 10.15
C GLY A 88 -25.62 -7.55 9.14
N ALA A 89 -26.85 -7.55 9.63
CA ALA A 89 -28.06 -7.48 8.79
C ALA A 89 -28.43 -6.05 8.38
N ALA A 90 -28.01 -5.05 9.15
CA ALA A 90 -28.33 -3.65 8.91
C ALA A 90 -27.42 -3.05 7.82
N ARG A 91 -28.03 -2.34 6.86
CA ARG A 91 -27.37 -1.74 5.69
C ARG A 91 -27.09 -0.24 5.87
N ASP A 92 -26.73 0.15 7.07
CA ASP A 92 -26.34 1.52 7.41
C ASP A 92 -24.82 1.71 7.28
N ARG A 93 -24.38 2.97 7.26
CA ARG A 93 -22.95 3.31 7.13
C ARG A 93 -22.10 2.78 8.27
N GLY A 94 -22.65 2.60 9.47
CA GLY A 94 -21.91 2.09 10.64
C GLY A 94 -21.53 0.62 10.51
N ASN A 95 -22.31 -0.14 9.75
CA ASN A 95 -22.05 -1.55 9.48
C ASN A 95 -21.32 -1.81 8.16
N LEU A 96 -21.09 -0.80 7.31
CA LEU A 96 -20.42 -0.97 6.02
C LEU A 96 -18.92 -1.29 6.21
N LEU A 97 -18.52 -2.51 5.87
CA LEU A 97 -17.12 -2.95 5.86
C LEU A 97 -16.35 -2.41 4.65
N GLY A 98 -17.03 -2.15 3.54
CA GLY A 98 -16.44 -1.51 2.37
C GLY A 98 -17.33 -1.57 1.13
N THR A 99 -17.00 -0.72 0.16
CA THR A 99 -17.57 -0.67 -1.19
C THR A 99 -16.46 -0.97 -2.19
N PHE A 100 -16.66 -1.93 -3.09
CA PHE A 100 -15.62 -2.47 -3.97
C PHE A 100 -16.07 -2.49 -5.42
N CYS A 101 -15.18 -2.19 -6.35
CA CYS A 101 -15.42 -2.19 -7.80
C CYS A 101 -14.08 -2.41 -8.55
N GLY A 102 -14.11 -2.51 -9.88
CA GLY A 102 -12.92 -2.81 -10.68
C GLY A 102 -12.49 -4.29 -10.65
N HIS A 103 -11.20 -4.55 -10.89
CA HIS A 103 -10.64 -5.89 -11.13
C HIS A 103 -9.90 -6.49 -9.92
N SER A 104 -9.81 -5.76 -8.80
CA SER A 104 -9.10 -6.22 -7.60
C SER A 104 -10.07 -6.90 -6.61
N PRO A 105 -9.87 -8.19 -6.28
CA PRO A 105 -10.76 -8.88 -5.35
C PRO A 105 -10.69 -8.28 -3.94
N PRO A 106 -11.84 -8.12 -3.25
CA PRO A 106 -11.87 -7.67 -1.87
C PRO A 106 -11.10 -8.64 -0.95
N PRO A 107 -10.49 -8.14 0.14
CA PRO A 107 -9.87 -8.99 1.15
C PRO A 107 -10.92 -9.90 1.83
N PRO A 108 -10.50 -10.99 2.49
CA PRO A 108 -11.43 -11.81 3.26
C PRO A 108 -11.97 -11.02 4.47
N PHE A 109 -13.27 -11.14 4.73
CA PHE A 109 -13.94 -10.45 5.83
C PHE A 109 -14.39 -11.43 6.90
N SER A 110 -14.28 -11.05 8.18
CA SER A 110 -14.95 -11.75 9.28
C SER A 110 -16.01 -10.85 9.88
N SER A 111 -17.24 -11.34 10.01
CA SER A 111 -18.27 -10.63 10.78
C SER A 111 -18.00 -10.74 12.28
N ALA A 112 -18.49 -9.75 13.03
CA ALA A 112 -18.48 -9.76 14.49
C ALA A 112 -19.43 -10.82 15.08
N TRP A 113 -20.52 -11.12 14.36
CA TRP A 113 -21.61 -12.00 14.79
C TRP A 113 -21.94 -13.07 13.76
N HIS A 114 -23.04 -13.79 13.96
CA HIS A 114 -23.48 -14.87 13.10
C HIS A 114 -24.17 -14.39 11.81
N VAL A 115 -24.16 -13.09 11.51
CA VAL A 115 -24.84 -12.49 10.36
C VAL A 115 -23.92 -11.54 9.59
N MET A 116 -24.00 -11.58 8.26
CA MET A 116 -23.30 -10.68 7.32
C MET A 116 -24.21 -10.41 6.11
N ALA A 117 -24.24 -9.17 5.62
CA ALA A 117 -24.98 -8.84 4.39
C ALA A 117 -24.02 -8.43 3.27
N VAL A 118 -24.32 -8.85 2.04
CA VAL A 118 -23.57 -8.50 0.83
C VAL A 118 -24.54 -7.96 -0.19
N VAL A 119 -24.26 -6.78 -0.74
CA VAL A 119 -25.11 -6.10 -1.73
C VAL A 119 -24.31 -5.83 -2.98
N PHE A 120 -24.78 -6.30 -4.12
CA PHE A 120 -24.23 -6.00 -5.44
C PHE A 120 -25.18 -5.07 -6.17
N ARG A 121 -24.65 -4.02 -6.81
CA ARG A 121 -25.43 -3.12 -7.66
C ARG A 121 -24.69 -2.86 -8.97
N SER A 122 -25.44 -2.89 -10.07
CA SER A 122 -24.98 -2.42 -11.39
C SER A 122 -25.83 -1.25 -11.90
N ASP A 123 -25.22 -0.40 -12.72
CA ASP A 123 -25.83 0.76 -13.36
C ASP A 123 -26.36 0.42 -14.78
N ARG A 124 -26.62 1.43 -15.62
CA ARG A 124 -27.22 1.25 -16.96
C ARG A 124 -26.24 0.84 -18.06
N HIS A 125 -24.93 0.93 -17.83
CA HIS A 125 -23.91 0.74 -18.85
C HIS A 125 -22.78 -0.17 -18.31
N VAL A 126 -21.90 -0.63 -19.20
CA VAL A 126 -20.66 -1.40 -18.87
C VAL A 126 -20.79 -2.56 -17.86
N ALA A 127 -20.89 -3.78 -18.36
CA ALA A 127 -20.87 -4.98 -17.54
C ALA A 127 -19.52 -5.72 -17.66
N LYS A 128 -19.10 -6.39 -16.59
CA LYS A 128 -17.89 -7.23 -16.51
C LYS A 128 -18.26 -8.66 -16.06
N HIS A 129 -17.27 -9.53 -15.91
CA HIS A 129 -17.50 -10.95 -15.56
C HIS A 129 -17.99 -11.17 -14.13
N GLY A 130 -18.01 -10.13 -13.29
CA GLY A 130 -18.60 -10.18 -11.96
C GLY A 130 -17.72 -10.86 -10.93
N PHE A 131 -18.33 -11.46 -9.91
CA PHE A 131 -17.61 -12.01 -8.77
C PHE A 131 -18.09 -13.40 -8.39
N ALA A 132 -17.18 -14.16 -7.78
CA ALA A 132 -17.47 -15.41 -7.10
C ALA A 132 -16.94 -15.36 -5.66
N ALA A 133 -17.83 -15.63 -4.71
CA ALA A 133 -17.58 -15.53 -3.29
C ALA A 133 -17.92 -16.85 -2.58
N ALA A 134 -17.17 -17.12 -1.51
CA ALA A 134 -17.37 -18.26 -0.64
C ALA A 134 -17.42 -17.79 0.81
N TYR A 135 -18.36 -18.31 1.57
CA TYR A 135 -18.50 -18.04 3.00
C TYR A 135 -18.39 -19.33 3.81
N ARG A 136 -17.89 -19.22 5.04
CA ARG A 136 -17.85 -20.31 6.02
C ARG A 136 -18.04 -19.81 7.44
N LYS A 137 -18.57 -20.69 8.28
CA LYS A 137 -18.70 -20.49 9.73
C LYS A 137 -17.32 -20.47 10.37
N GLY A 138 -16.99 -19.41 11.09
CA GLY A 138 -15.82 -19.30 11.94
C GLY A 138 -16.05 -19.94 13.31
N SER A 139 -15.06 -20.68 13.82
CA SER A 139 -15.07 -21.27 15.16
C SER A 139 -14.58 -20.26 16.18
N ARG A 140 -15.44 -19.86 17.14
CA ARG A 140 -14.98 -19.18 18.37
C ARG A 140 -14.40 -20.23 19.32
N GLU A 141 -13.13 -20.58 19.16
CA GLU A 141 -12.39 -21.34 20.17
C GLU A 141 -11.62 -20.34 21.05
N GLY A 142 -12.29 -19.86 22.10
CA GLY A 142 -11.81 -18.82 22.99
C GLY A 142 -12.50 -18.93 24.35
N ARG A 143 -11.83 -19.69 25.22
CA ARG A 143 -12.15 -20.10 26.58
C ARG A 143 -12.52 -18.91 27.52
N TRP A 144 -13.54 -19.15 28.37
CA TRP A 144 -13.93 -18.46 29.62
C TRP A 144 -14.69 -17.12 29.57
N TRP A 145 -16.03 -17.19 29.66
CA TRP A 145 -16.82 -16.51 30.72
C TRP A 145 -18.23 -17.11 30.82
N TRP A 146 -18.34 -18.38 31.26
CA TRP A 146 -19.59 -18.88 31.84
C TRP A 146 -19.42 -18.94 33.34
N SER A 147 -19.68 -17.83 34.03
CA SER A 147 -20.04 -17.79 35.46
C SER A 147 -20.35 -16.34 35.83
N ILE A 148 -21.61 -15.96 35.73
CA ILE A 148 -22.42 -15.21 36.71
C ILE A 148 -23.76 -14.94 36.01
N CYS A 149 -24.69 -15.87 36.17
CA CYS A 149 -26.12 -15.60 36.23
C CYS A 149 -26.68 -16.63 37.22
N PRO A 150 -27.07 -16.23 38.45
CA PRO A 150 -27.80 -17.11 39.34
C PRO A 150 -29.12 -17.55 38.67
N PRO A 151 -29.61 -18.78 38.89
CA PRO A 151 -30.79 -19.34 38.21
C PRO A 151 -32.13 -18.77 38.72
N ALA A 152 -32.18 -17.48 39.08
CA ALA A 152 -33.35 -16.84 39.69
C ALA A 152 -34.01 -15.72 38.87
N LEU A 153 -33.55 -15.43 37.64
CA LEU A 153 -34.14 -14.38 36.78
C LEU A 153 -34.79 -14.92 35.51
N LEU A 154 -35.43 -16.11 35.59
CA LEU A 154 -36.19 -16.72 34.49
C LEU A 154 -37.66 -16.25 34.41
N ARG A 155 -38.00 -15.06 34.95
CA ARG A 155 -39.37 -14.53 34.90
C ARG A 155 -39.43 -13.02 34.72
N LEU A 156 -39.05 -12.52 33.54
CA LEU A 156 -39.61 -11.29 32.97
C LEU A 156 -39.70 -11.43 31.45
N PRO A 157 -40.85 -11.14 30.81
CA PRO A 157 -41.00 -11.19 29.37
C PRO A 157 -40.62 -9.83 28.78
N HIS A 158 -39.35 -9.44 28.88
CA HIS A 158 -38.76 -8.36 28.07
C HIS A 158 -37.25 -8.51 28.14
N CYS A 159 -36.72 -9.48 27.39
CA CYS A 159 -35.33 -9.43 26.98
C CYS A 159 -35.27 -8.44 25.79
N LEU A 160 -35.41 -7.15 26.10
CA LEU A 160 -34.94 -6.10 25.21
C LEU A 160 -33.42 -6.11 25.39
N CYS A 161 -32.73 -6.97 24.66
CA CYS A 161 -31.29 -6.80 24.45
C CYS A 161 -31.12 -5.44 23.77
N LEU A 162 -30.74 -4.43 24.54
CA LEU A 162 -30.21 -3.17 24.05
C LEU A 162 -29.14 -3.52 23.00
N LEU A 163 -29.35 -3.07 21.76
CA LEU A 163 -28.27 -2.93 20.80
C LEU A 163 -27.30 -1.89 21.37
N THR A 164 -26.32 -2.32 22.18
CA THR A 164 -25.11 -1.54 22.33
C THR A 164 -24.35 -1.69 21.01
N ASP A 165 -24.32 -0.62 20.22
CA ASP A 165 -23.46 -0.49 19.04
C ASP A 165 -22.03 -0.86 19.46
N ALA A 166 -21.59 -2.08 19.12
CA ALA A 166 -20.30 -2.58 19.52
C ALA A 166 -19.21 -1.90 18.68
N CYS A 167 -18.73 -0.75 19.15
CA CYS A 167 -17.65 0.01 18.54
C CYS A 167 -16.29 -0.31 19.18
N GLY A 168 -15.21 -0.22 18.39
CA GLY A 168 -13.86 -0.59 18.83
C GLY A 168 -13.34 -1.86 18.16
N GLY A 169 -12.33 -2.49 18.77
CA GLY A 169 -11.72 -3.73 18.25
C GLY A 169 -10.24 -3.87 18.62
N GLN A 170 -9.62 -4.96 18.16
CA GLN A 170 -8.18 -5.16 18.23
C GLN A 170 -7.52 -4.65 16.94
N LEU A 171 -6.55 -3.75 17.05
CA LEU A 171 -5.83 -3.15 15.93
C LEU A 171 -4.37 -3.58 15.99
N THR A 172 -3.94 -4.39 15.02
CA THR A 172 -2.57 -4.98 14.96
C THR A 172 -1.71 -4.42 13.84
N GLY A 173 -2.17 -3.36 13.17
CA GLY A 173 -1.42 -2.66 12.13
C GLY A 173 -0.29 -1.81 12.71
N LEU A 174 0.73 -1.52 11.90
CA LEU A 174 1.83 -0.60 12.26
C LEU A 174 1.36 0.86 12.33
N SER A 175 0.22 1.15 11.75
CA SER A 175 -0.52 2.38 11.88
C SER A 175 -1.98 2.14 11.53
N GLY A 176 -2.83 3.12 11.79
CA GLY A 176 -4.24 3.04 11.46
C GLY A 176 -5.00 4.26 11.95
N GLU A 177 -6.27 4.30 11.59
CA GLU A 177 -7.19 5.39 11.94
C GLU A 177 -8.27 4.86 12.88
N ILE A 178 -8.65 5.69 13.86
CA ILE A 178 -9.76 5.46 14.76
C ILE A 178 -10.68 6.68 14.76
N THR A 179 -11.97 6.44 14.69
CA THR A 179 -13.00 7.47 14.74
C THR A 179 -14.06 7.10 15.77
N SER A 180 -14.70 8.11 16.36
CA SER A 180 -15.92 7.90 17.13
C SER A 180 -17.03 7.32 16.23
N PRO A 181 -17.99 6.57 16.78
CA PRO A 181 -19.07 6.01 15.99
C PRO A 181 -19.83 7.12 15.25
N ARG A 182 -20.18 6.86 13.99
CA ARG A 182 -20.90 7.78 13.09
C ARG A 182 -20.17 9.08 12.72
N TYR A 183 -18.90 9.26 13.11
CA TYR A 183 -18.12 10.44 12.73
C TYR A 183 -18.18 10.72 11.22
N PRO A 184 -18.38 11.99 10.78
CA PRO A 184 -18.40 13.22 11.56
C PRO A 184 -19.78 13.60 12.13
N GLU A 185 -20.78 12.72 12.01
CA GLU A 185 -22.09 12.88 12.64
C GLU A 185 -21.98 12.68 14.15
N SER A 186 -23.03 13.11 14.87
CA SER A 186 -23.05 13.03 16.33
C SER A 186 -22.98 11.58 16.81
N TYR A 187 -22.02 11.30 17.70
CA TYR A 187 -21.85 9.96 18.26
C TYR A 187 -23.07 9.55 19.12
N PRO A 188 -23.35 8.25 19.28
CA PRO A 188 -24.47 7.79 20.10
C PRO A 188 -24.24 8.05 21.58
N ASN A 189 -25.34 8.30 22.29
CA ASN A 189 -25.40 8.28 23.74
C ASN A 189 -25.20 6.84 24.25
N ASP A 190 -24.74 6.71 25.50
CA ASP A 190 -24.47 5.44 26.19
C ASP A 190 -23.51 4.52 25.42
N ALA A 191 -22.62 5.11 24.61
CA ALA A 191 -21.64 4.38 23.82
C ALA A 191 -20.41 4.06 24.67
N GLU A 192 -19.89 2.85 24.51
CA GLU A 192 -18.60 2.46 25.09
C GLU A 192 -17.75 1.76 24.02
N CYS A 193 -16.75 2.47 23.50
CA CYS A 193 -15.86 1.95 22.46
C CYS A 193 -14.47 1.68 23.02
N ARG A 194 -13.88 0.54 22.64
CA ARG A 194 -12.54 0.12 23.09
C ARG A 194 -11.67 -0.30 21.92
N TRP A 195 -10.66 0.50 21.59
CA TRP A 195 -9.64 0.14 20.61
C TRP A 195 -8.37 -0.32 21.31
N ARG A 196 -8.04 -1.61 21.18
CA ARG A 196 -6.80 -2.21 21.69
C ARG A 196 -5.79 -2.24 20.57
N ILE A 197 -4.81 -1.35 20.64
CA ILE A 197 -3.81 -1.15 19.60
C ILE A 197 -2.53 -1.83 20.04
N GLY A 198 -1.90 -2.59 19.15
CA GLY A 198 -0.58 -3.15 19.38
C GLY A 198 -0.44 -4.62 19.02
N ARG A 199 0.81 -5.04 18.88
CA ARG A 199 1.23 -6.40 18.51
C ARG A 199 2.42 -6.82 19.39
N PRO A 200 2.52 -8.11 19.76
CA PRO A 200 3.74 -8.63 20.37
C PRO A 200 4.97 -8.35 19.50
N GLY A 201 6.02 -7.77 20.08
CA GLY A 201 7.28 -7.43 19.38
C GLY A 201 7.29 -6.09 18.65
N ALA A 202 6.20 -5.31 18.71
CA ALA A 202 6.14 -3.96 18.15
C ALA A 202 6.93 -2.92 18.98
N GLY A 203 7.21 -1.76 18.39
CA GLY A 203 7.75 -0.59 19.07
C GLY A 203 6.68 0.25 19.82
N PRO A 204 7.09 1.35 20.49
CA PRO A 204 6.17 2.31 21.09
C PRO A 204 5.17 2.90 20.10
N LEU A 205 3.90 3.04 20.48
CA LEU A 205 2.85 3.60 19.65
C LEU A 205 2.71 5.11 19.89
N THR A 206 2.61 5.88 18.82
CA THR A 206 2.20 7.28 18.85
C THR A 206 0.74 7.40 18.42
N LEU A 207 -0.07 8.18 19.14
CA LEU A 207 -1.45 8.53 18.82
C LEU A 207 -1.61 10.05 18.66
N VAL A 208 -2.28 10.49 17.60
CA VAL A 208 -2.51 11.91 17.28
C VAL A 208 -3.97 12.13 16.89
N PHE A 209 -4.64 13.07 17.57
CA PHE A 209 -5.99 13.51 17.22
C PHE A 209 -5.95 14.60 16.15
N THR A 210 -6.68 14.40 15.06
CA THR A 210 -6.83 15.40 13.98
C THR A 210 -8.07 16.27 14.17
N ASP A 211 -9.14 15.68 14.71
CA ASP A 211 -10.36 16.39 15.08
C ASP A 211 -10.87 15.87 16.43
N PHE A 212 -11.45 16.76 17.24
CA PHE A 212 -11.93 16.44 18.58
C PHE A 212 -13.02 17.42 19.04
N GLN A 213 -14.23 16.89 19.21
CA GLN A 213 -15.36 17.56 19.81
C GLN A 213 -16.22 16.53 20.55
N VAL A 214 -15.94 16.37 21.83
CA VAL A 214 -16.67 15.52 22.77
C VAL A 214 -17.37 16.43 23.78
N GLU A 215 -18.51 16.03 24.32
CA GLU A 215 -19.20 16.82 25.34
C GLU A 215 -18.24 17.17 26.49
N GLY A 216 -18.24 18.43 26.91
CA GLY A 216 -17.37 18.90 27.97
C GLY A 216 -18.10 18.94 29.32
N GLY A 217 -17.38 18.64 30.40
CA GLY A 217 -17.88 18.77 31.77
C GLY A 217 -16.72 19.00 32.74
N GLN A 218 -17.03 19.33 34.00
CA GLN A 218 -15.98 19.41 35.03
C GLN A 218 -15.29 18.04 35.17
N GLY A 219 -13.98 18.01 34.95
CA GLY A 219 -13.19 16.76 35.01
C GLY A 219 -13.56 15.73 33.94
N CYS A 220 -14.28 16.11 32.88
CA CYS A 220 -14.78 15.19 31.85
C CYS A 220 -15.66 14.07 32.42
N SER A 221 -16.60 14.46 33.30
CA SER A 221 -17.52 13.54 33.98
C SER A 221 -18.64 12.98 33.12
N PHE A 222 -18.97 13.65 32.01
CA PHE A 222 -19.95 13.22 31.02
C PHE A 222 -19.23 12.33 30.00
N ASP A 223 -19.08 12.81 28.77
CA ASP A 223 -18.37 12.10 27.72
C ASP A 223 -16.85 12.32 27.79
N TYR A 224 -16.09 11.29 27.45
CA TYR A 224 -14.63 11.39 27.44
C TYR A 224 -13.94 10.35 26.56
N VAL A 225 -12.72 10.68 26.17
CA VAL A 225 -11.73 9.76 25.61
C VAL A 225 -10.59 9.59 26.62
N ALA A 226 -10.37 8.35 27.05
CA ALA A 226 -9.29 7.95 27.94
C ALA A 226 -8.24 7.12 27.20
N LEU A 227 -6.97 7.40 27.47
CA LEU A 227 -5.83 6.70 26.89
C LEU A 227 -5.09 5.93 27.99
N PHE A 228 -4.73 4.67 27.74
CA PHE A 228 -4.02 3.83 28.69
C PHE A 228 -2.78 3.18 28.06
N ASP A 229 -1.66 3.21 28.77
CA ASP A 229 -0.37 2.66 28.37
C ASP A 229 -0.30 1.15 28.59
N GLY A 230 -1.08 0.43 27.79
CA GLY A 230 -1.14 -1.03 27.81
C GLY A 230 -2.47 -1.56 27.28
N PRO A 231 -2.67 -2.88 27.31
CA PRO A 231 -3.81 -3.52 26.66
C PRO A 231 -5.14 -3.40 27.43
N THR A 232 -5.14 -2.87 28.66
CA THR A 232 -6.30 -2.87 29.55
C THR A 232 -6.51 -1.52 30.25
N ALA A 233 -7.73 -1.28 30.74
CA ALA A 233 -8.05 -0.06 31.51
C ALA A 233 -7.44 -0.05 32.92
N ALA A 234 -6.78 -1.14 33.34
CA ALA A 234 -5.98 -1.19 34.56
C ALA A 234 -4.54 -0.69 34.35
N SER A 235 -4.12 -0.53 33.09
CA SER A 235 -2.81 0.03 32.74
C SER A 235 -2.72 1.53 33.10
N PRO A 236 -1.51 2.10 33.22
CA PRO A 236 -1.34 3.52 33.54
C PRO A 236 -2.11 4.42 32.57
N ARG A 237 -2.90 5.36 33.10
CA ARG A 237 -3.69 6.30 32.27
C ARG A 237 -2.79 7.43 31.76
N LEU A 238 -2.65 7.52 30.44
CA LEU A 238 -1.87 8.55 29.74
C LEU A 238 -2.66 9.86 29.58
N GLY A 239 -3.99 9.77 29.50
CA GLY A 239 -4.83 10.94 29.25
C GLY A 239 -6.31 10.70 29.49
N HIS A 240 -7.04 11.79 29.72
CA HIS A 240 -8.48 11.82 29.93
C HIS A 240 -9.00 13.17 29.39
N TYR A 241 -9.73 13.12 28.27
CA TYR A 241 -10.01 14.31 27.46
C TYR A 241 -11.49 14.41 27.10
N CYS A 242 -12.00 15.64 27.05
CA CYS A 242 -13.35 16.00 26.67
C CYS A 242 -13.38 17.47 26.18
N GLY A 243 -14.53 17.94 25.70
CA GLY A 243 -14.68 19.28 25.14
C GLY A 243 -14.22 19.39 23.68
N SER A 244 -13.90 20.60 23.24
CA SER A 244 -13.54 20.91 21.84
C SER A 244 -12.05 21.23 21.64
N SER A 245 -11.23 21.16 22.68
CA SER A 245 -9.78 21.33 22.56
C SER A 245 -9.15 20.01 22.11
N ARG A 246 -8.29 20.08 21.08
CA ARG A 246 -7.59 18.89 20.58
C ARG A 246 -6.61 18.36 21.63
N PRO A 247 -6.68 17.06 21.99
CA PRO A 247 -5.72 16.44 22.88
C PRO A 247 -4.29 16.51 22.34
N PRO A 248 -3.27 16.56 23.21
CA PRO A 248 -1.88 16.55 22.79
C PRO A 248 -1.48 15.20 22.17
N ARG A 249 -0.44 15.23 21.32
CA ARG A 249 0.21 14.02 20.80
C ARG A 249 0.69 13.15 21.96
N THR A 250 0.30 11.88 21.93
CA THR A 250 0.61 10.91 22.98
C THR A 250 1.51 9.80 22.44
N VAL A 251 2.50 9.37 23.24
CA VAL A 251 3.39 8.25 22.92
C VAL A 251 3.31 7.24 24.07
N SER A 252 3.04 5.97 23.77
CA SER A 252 3.03 4.89 24.77
C SER A 252 4.46 4.51 25.16
N SER A 253 4.65 3.97 26.37
CA SER A 253 5.92 3.34 26.75
C SER A 253 5.95 1.85 26.42
N THR A 254 4.79 1.25 26.19
CA THR A 254 4.62 -0.17 25.85
C THR A 254 4.22 -0.36 24.38
N PRO A 255 4.36 -1.57 23.79
CA PRO A 255 3.87 -1.87 22.43
C PRO A 255 2.34 -1.99 22.33
N HIS A 256 1.62 -1.60 23.39
CA HIS A 256 0.18 -1.68 23.49
C HIS A 256 -0.39 -0.34 23.95
N LEU A 257 -1.47 0.09 23.31
CA LEU A 257 -2.20 1.30 23.67
C LEU A 257 -3.69 1.00 23.64
N LEU A 258 -4.40 1.29 24.73
CA LEU A 258 -5.86 1.22 24.78
C LEU A 258 -6.44 2.62 24.68
N VAL A 259 -7.30 2.82 23.69
CA VAL A 259 -8.16 4.00 23.57
C VAL A 259 -9.57 3.60 23.98
N LEU A 260 -10.11 4.27 24.99
CA LEU A 260 -11.47 4.09 25.51
C LEU A 260 -12.27 5.36 25.24
N PHE A 261 -13.39 5.25 24.56
CA PHE A 261 -14.38 6.31 24.44
C PHE A 261 -15.63 5.92 25.21
N LYS A 262 -16.16 6.83 26.01
CA LYS A 262 -17.42 6.64 26.74
C LYS A 262 -18.30 7.87 26.59
N SER A 263 -19.57 7.67 26.30
CA SER A 263 -20.60 8.70 26.38
C SER A 263 -21.68 8.36 27.41
N ASP A 264 -22.36 9.39 27.91
CA ASP A 264 -23.49 9.27 28.82
C ASP A 264 -24.84 9.27 28.07
N PHE A 265 -25.96 9.38 28.80
CA PHE A 265 -27.30 9.20 28.25
C PHE A 265 -27.78 10.37 27.38
N ASN A 266 -27.10 11.52 27.36
CA ASN A 266 -27.49 12.67 26.54
C ASN A 266 -26.31 13.44 25.93
N ILE A 267 -26.64 14.36 25.01
CA ILE A 267 -25.70 15.35 24.42
C ILE A 267 -24.48 14.72 23.69
N GLY A 268 -24.68 14.28 22.45
CA GLY A 268 -23.57 13.87 21.57
C GLY A 268 -22.92 15.03 20.79
N GLY A 269 -21.59 15.12 20.81
CA GLY A 269 -20.79 15.96 19.89
C GLY A 269 -20.46 15.29 18.55
N ARG A 270 -19.78 16.00 17.63
CA ARG A 270 -19.28 15.40 16.36
C ARG A 270 -18.28 14.26 16.58
N GLY A 271 -17.70 14.20 17.77
CA GLY A 271 -16.78 13.15 18.18
C GLY A 271 -15.34 13.44 17.79
N PHE A 272 -14.59 12.40 17.44
CA PHE A 272 -13.16 12.53 17.21
C PHE A 272 -12.67 11.67 16.05
N LYS A 273 -11.55 12.11 15.48
CA LYS A 273 -10.76 11.38 14.51
C LYS A 273 -9.30 11.41 14.96
N ALA A 274 -8.69 10.23 15.07
CA ALA A 274 -7.30 10.08 15.45
C ALA A 274 -6.61 9.01 14.59
N HIS A 275 -5.30 9.13 14.45
CA HIS A 275 -4.47 8.12 13.82
C HIS A 275 -3.38 7.68 14.79
N PHE A 276 -3.00 6.40 14.72
CA PHE A 276 -1.90 5.83 15.46
C PHE A 276 -0.82 5.31 14.51
N TYR A 277 0.42 5.27 14.96
CA TYR A 277 1.54 4.64 14.27
C TYR A 277 2.61 4.16 15.27
N SER A 278 3.27 3.05 14.97
CA SER A 278 4.41 2.52 15.73
C SER A 278 5.65 3.34 15.38
N ALA A 279 6.14 4.11 16.36
CA ALA A 279 7.37 4.86 16.22
C ALA A 279 8.55 3.88 16.32
N GLY A 280 9.24 3.66 15.20
CA GLY A 280 10.46 2.86 15.13
C GLY A 280 10.40 1.58 14.27
N GLU A 281 9.25 1.19 13.71
CA GLU A 281 9.13 -0.06 12.93
C GLU A 281 9.28 0.07 11.40
N CYS A 282 9.41 1.29 10.87
CA CYS A 282 9.90 1.50 9.52
C CYS A 282 11.13 2.43 9.49
N GLN A 283 11.90 2.38 10.59
CA GLN A 283 13.23 2.96 10.68
C GLN A 283 14.24 1.82 10.71
N GLU A 284 15.06 1.71 9.67
CA GLU A 284 16.02 0.61 9.55
C GLU A 284 17.40 1.14 9.17
N VAL A 285 18.44 0.54 9.75
CA VAL A 285 19.83 0.86 9.44
C VAL A 285 20.47 -0.35 8.79
N PHE A 286 20.88 -0.18 7.54
CA PHE A 286 21.55 -1.17 6.74
C PHE A 286 23.06 -0.96 6.77
N THR A 287 23.79 -1.92 7.31
CA THR A 287 25.26 -1.93 7.32
C THR A 287 25.86 -2.94 6.34
N THR A 288 25.03 -3.81 5.77
CA THR A 288 25.45 -4.76 4.76
C THR A 288 25.65 -4.07 3.41
N ILE A 289 26.67 -4.47 2.67
CA ILE A 289 27.00 -3.98 1.33
C ILE A 289 25.89 -4.19 0.29
N LYS A 290 24.87 -4.99 0.59
CA LYS A 290 23.69 -5.16 -0.24
C LYS A 290 22.48 -5.45 0.63
N GLY A 291 21.31 -5.13 0.11
CA GLY A 291 20.06 -5.39 0.79
C GLY A 291 18.88 -5.01 -0.08
N ASN A 292 17.69 -5.32 0.41
CA ASN A 292 16.44 -4.87 -0.16
C ASN A 292 15.50 -4.47 0.97
N PHE A 293 14.59 -3.55 0.65
CA PHE A 293 13.53 -3.13 1.54
C PHE A 293 12.35 -2.67 0.72
N SER A 294 11.17 -2.69 1.33
CA SER A 294 9.93 -2.28 0.68
C SER A 294 9.16 -1.35 1.61
N SER A 295 8.24 -0.58 1.04
CA SER A 295 7.29 0.19 1.84
C SER A 295 6.46 -0.72 2.75
N PRO A 296 5.96 -0.23 3.89
CA PRO A 296 5.14 -1.04 4.78
C PRO A 296 3.95 -1.67 4.04
N GLN A 297 3.68 -2.94 4.34
CA GLN A 297 2.57 -3.75 3.79
C GLN A 297 2.66 -4.10 2.30
N TYR A 298 3.73 -3.69 1.59
CA TYR A 298 3.94 -4.04 0.18
C TYR A 298 3.78 -5.57 -0.06
N PRO A 299 3.06 -5.99 -1.13
CA PRO A 299 2.50 -5.20 -2.22
C PRO A 299 1.10 -4.60 -1.96
N ASN A 300 0.59 -4.71 -0.73
CA ASN A 300 -0.64 -4.03 -0.31
C ASN A 300 -0.37 -2.54 -0.07
N PHE A 301 -1.46 -1.80 0.10
CA PHE A 301 -1.36 -0.35 0.17
C PHE A 301 -0.63 0.10 1.43
N TYR A 302 0.33 1.01 1.28
CA TYR A 302 1.01 1.57 2.44
C TYR A 302 0.05 2.45 3.26
N PRO A 303 0.22 2.54 4.57
CA PRO A 303 -0.61 3.45 5.37
C PRO A 303 -0.38 4.95 5.11
N ASN A 304 -1.42 5.73 5.37
CA ASN A 304 -1.39 7.20 5.37
C ASN A 304 -0.66 7.74 6.62
N ASN A 305 -0.20 8.99 6.55
CA ASN A 305 0.51 9.73 7.61
C ASN A 305 1.79 9.03 8.10
N LEU A 306 2.48 8.34 7.21
CA LEU A 306 3.75 7.68 7.51
C LEU A 306 4.93 8.62 7.29
N ARG A 307 5.95 8.40 8.12
CA ARG A 307 7.30 8.88 7.89
C ARG A 307 8.28 7.75 8.18
N CYS A 308 8.69 7.04 7.14
CA CYS A 308 9.60 5.90 7.23
C CYS A 308 11.00 6.29 6.76
N GLN A 309 12.03 5.73 7.38
CA GLN A 309 13.43 6.09 7.12
C GLN A 309 14.29 4.83 6.98
N TRP A 310 15.05 4.74 5.89
CA TRP A 310 16.03 3.67 5.68
C TRP A 310 17.41 4.31 5.53
N SER A 311 18.30 4.06 6.49
CA SER A 311 19.67 4.57 6.51
C SER A 311 20.62 3.48 6.06
N ILE A 312 21.28 3.67 4.92
CA ILE A 312 22.29 2.75 4.41
C ILE A 312 23.65 3.34 4.76
N GLN A 313 24.46 2.58 5.52
CA GLN A 313 25.76 2.98 6.03
C GLN A 313 26.81 1.92 5.66
N LEU A 314 27.53 2.17 4.59
CA LEU A 314 28.58 1.27 4.09
C LEU A 314 29.96 1.68 4.61
N PRO A 315 30.95 0.77 4.56
CA PRO A 315 32.33 1.11 4.85
C PRO A 315 32.84 2.27 3.98
N LEU A 316 33.86 2.97 4.48
CA LEU A 316 34.47 4.10 3.77
C LEU A 316 34.95 3.69 2.37
N GLY A 317 34.74 4.59 1.41
CA GLY A 317 35.12 4.42 0.01
C GLY A 317 34.12 3.65 -0.85
N TYR A 318 33.06 3.06 -0.27
CA TYR A 318 31.90 2.61 -1.05
C TYR A 318 30.98 3.76 -1.45
N ARG A 319 30.26 3.57 -2.55
CA ARG A 319 29.06 4.32 -2.91
C ARG A 319 27.86 3.39 -2.91
N ILE A 320 26.67 3.93 -2.73
CA ILE A 320 25.42 3.18 -2.63
C ILE A 320 24.66 3.37 -3.93
N LYS A 321 24.49 2.29 -4.69
CA LYS A 321 23.65 2.25 -5.87
C LYS A 321 22.30 1.66 -5.50
N VAL A 322 21.22 2.40 -5.76
CA VAL A 322 19.83 2.01 -5.47
C VAL A 322 19.13 1.67 -6.77
N PHE A 323 18.43 0.55 -6.76
CA PHE A 323 17.61 0.03 -7.84
C PHE A 323 16.16 0.00 -7.34
N PHE A 324 15.26 0.69 -8.04
CA PHE A 324 13.85 0.56 -7.75
C PHE A 324 13.29 -0.58 -8.60
N LEU A 325 12.75 -1.59 -7.93
CA LEU A 325 12.22 -2.79 -8.57
C LEU A 325 10.74 -2.61 -8.94
N ASP A 326 9.99 -1.94 -8.07
CA ASP A 326 8.60 -1.52 -8.27
C ASP A 326 8.36 -0.23 -7.48
N MET A 327 7.53 0.67 -8.02
CA MET A 327 7.10 1.89 -7.34
C MET A 327 5.75 2.36 -7.87
N GLU A 328 4.79 2.49 -6.95
CA GLU A 328 3.50 3.10 -7.15
C GLU A 328 3.10 3.85 -5.87
N LEU A 329 3.38 5.15 -5.85
CA LEU A 329 2.94 6.10 -4.83
C LEU A 329 1.80 6.98 -5.36
N GLU A 330 1.22 7.83 -4.52
CA GLU A 330 0.32 8.89 -5.00
C GLU A 330 1.02 9.75 -6.05
N GLY A 331 0.27 10.18 -7.07
CA GLY A 331 0.80 10.91 -8.21
C GLY A 331 1.23 12.34 -7.86
N ARG A 332 1.71 13.05 -8.88
CA ARG A 332 2.06 14.46 -8.78
C ARG A 332 0.81 15.30 -8.48
N SER A 333 0.99 16.35 -7.70
CA SER A 333 -0.04 17.36 -7.48
C SER A 333 -0.41 18.02 -8.81
N SER A 334 -1.70 18.04 -9.13
CA SER A 334 -2.20 18.69 -10.35
C SER A 334 -2.02 20.21 -10.32
N LEU A 335 -1.78 20.80 -9.15
CA LEU A 335 -1.59 22.24 -8.97
C LEU A 335 -0.14 22.67 -9.20
N THR A 336 0.82 21.91 -8.69
CA THR A 336 2.24 22.28 -8.65
C THR A 336 3.09 21.43 -9.61
N GLY A 337 2.58 20.29 -10.08
CA GLY A 337 3.32 19.32 -10.87
C GLY A 337 4.42 18.58 -10.09
N SER A 338 4.56 18.84 -8.78
CA SER A 338 5.55 18.23 -7.89
C SER A 338 4.96 17.11 -7.04
N CYS A 339 5.85 16.32 -6.45
CA CYS A 339 5.52 15.19 -5.59
C CYS A 339 5.15 15.63 -4.16
N ASP A 340 4.14 16.49 -4.03
CA ASP A 340 3.80 17.16 -2.77
C ASP A 340 3.00 16.29 -1.80
N TYR A 341 2.28 15.30 -2.34
CA TYR A 341 1.56 14.29 -1.56
C TYR A 341 2.54 13.21 -1.10
N ASP A 342 2.22 11.93 -1.35
CA ASP A 342 3.09 10.82 -1.04
C ASP A 342 4.35 10.81 -1.91
N HIS A 343 5.51 10.73 -1.27
CA HIS A 343 6.77 10.71 -1.98
C HIS A 343 7.87 9.98 -1.21
N LEU A 344 8.78 9.40 -1.98
CA LEU A 344 10.06 8.91 -1.50
C LEU A 344 11.14 9.94 -1.82
N ALA A 345 11.92 10.35 -0.83
CA ALA A 345 13.06 11.25 -0.98
C ALA A 345 14.36 10.54 -0.59
N ALA A 346 15.45 10.84 -1.29
CA ALA A 346 16.78 10.35 -0.95
C ALA A 346 17.72 11.52 -0.63
N PHE A 347 18.48 11.41 0.44
CA PHE A 347 19.41 12.43 0.93
C PHE A 347 20.81 11.84 1.09
N GLU A 348 21.83 12.60 0.68
CA GLU A 348 23.23 12.22 0.95
C GLU A 348 23.53 12.24 2.46
N GLY A 349 24.29 11.24 2.92
CA GLY A 349 24.61 11.11 4.33
C GLY A 349 23.53 10.34 5.11
N GLY A 350 23.57 10.47 6.44
CA GLY A 350 22.63 9.80 7.34
C GLY A 350 21.48 10.67 7.86
N SER A 351 21.22 11.85 7.28
CA SER A 351 20.22 12.79 7.80
C SER A 351 19.48 13.56 6.70
N GLU A 352 18.26 14.02 7.01
CA GLU A 352 17.45 14.86 6.10
C GLU A 352 18.01 16.28 5.91
N ASN A 353 18.97 16.70 6.73
CA ASN A 353 19.75 17.93 6.50
C ASN A 353 20.78 17.77 5.36
N GLY A 354 20.95 16.55 4.85
CA GLY A 354 21.82 16.25 3.72
C GLY A 354 21.31 16.84 2.41
N SER A 355 22.18 16.85 1.39
CA SER A 355 21.80 17.25 0.04
C SER A 355 20.75 16.29 -0.51
N LEU A 356 19.58 16.79 -0.92
CA LEU A 356 18.57 16.01 -1.62
C LEU A 356 19.15 15.49 -2.95
N VAL A 357 19.10 14.17 -3.13
CA VAL A 357 19.53 13.48 -4.35
C VAL A 357 18.37 13.37 -5.34
N GLY A 358 17.17 13.07 -4.84
CA GLY A 358 15.98 12.96 -5.66
C GLY A 358 14.72 12.79 -4.83
N ARG A 359 13.58 13.01 -5.48
CA ARG A 359 12.23 12.90 -4.93
C ARG A 359 11.33 12.27 -5.98
N TRP A 360 10.64 11.19 -5.61
CA TRP A 360 9.84 10.37 -6.52
C TRP A 360 8.43 10.16 -5.97
N CYS A 361 7.46 10.10 -6.87
CA CYS A 361 6.07 9.79 -6.58
C CYS A 361 5.41 9.12 -7.80
N GLY A 362 4.14 8.74 -7.70
CA GLY A 362 3.43 8.09 -8.80
C GLY A 362 4.10 6.80 -9.26
N ARG A 363 4.20 6.65 -10.59
CA ARG A 363 4.97 5.62 -11.30
C ARG A 363 6.13 6.25 -12.08
N ASP A 364 6.77 7.27 -11.51
CA ASP A 364 7.87 7.97 -12.16
C ASP A 364 8.98 6.99 -12.61
N SER A 365 9.59 7.24 -13.77
CA SER A 365 10.59 6.35 -14.37
C SER A 365 11.82 6.16 -13.47
N LEU A 366 12.17 4.90 -13.22
CA LEU A 366 13.02 4.47 -12.13
C LEU A 366 14.48 4.23 -12.54
N ALA A 367 15.16 5.26 -13.02
CA ALA A 367 16.60 5.17 -13.26
C ALA A 367 17.34 4.85 -11.94
N PRO A 368 18.25 3.86 -11.91
CA PRO A 368 19.04 3.57 -10.71
C PRO A 368 19.84 4.81 -10.27
N LEU A 369 19.78 5.13 -8.97
CA LEU A 369 20.54 6.25 -8.41
C LEU A 369 21.86 5.75 -7.82
N THR A 370 22.91 6.57 -7.84
CA THR A 370 24.17 6.27 -7.14
C THR A 370 24.53 7.43 -6.23
N SER A 371 24.74 7.16 -4.94
CA SER A 371 25.15 8.16 -3.95
C SER A 371 26.58 8.66 -4.22
N ARG A 372 26.90 9.84 -3.69
CA ARG A 372 28.27 10.39 -3.72
C ARG A 372 29.10 9.91 -2.54
N SER A 373 28.45 9.57 -1.43
CA SER A 373 29.09 9.12 -0.19
C SER A 373 28.76 7.66 0.16
N ASN A 374 29.39 7.14 1.22
CA ASN A 374 29.12 5.82 1.78
C ASN A 374 27.88 5.78 2.70
N GLN A 375 27.13 6.89 2.80
CA GLN A 375 25.91 6.98 3.58
C GLN A 375 24.78 7.56 2.73
N LEU A 376 23.61 6.93 2.79
CA LEU A 376 22.42 7.38 2.08
C LEU A 376 21.20 7.20 2.97
N LEU A 377 20.34 8.21 3.03
CA LEU A 377 19.07 8.16 3.73
C LEU A 377 17.93 8.19 2.72
N LEU A 378 17.04 7.20 2.76
CA LEU A 378 15.77 7.23 2.04
C LEU A 378 14.62 7.48 3.02
N VAL A 379 13.72 8.39 2.69
CA VAL A 379 12.59 8.78 3.53
C VAL A 379 11.30 8.74 2.74
N LEU A 380 10.35 7.88 3.16
CA LEU A 380 8.99 7.87 2.65
C LEU A 380 8.14 8.78 3.51
N HIS A 381 7.51 9.78 2.88
CA HIS A 381 6.48 10.61 3.47
C HIS A 381 5.14 10.27 2.82
N THR A 382 4.12 10.01 3.63
CA THR A 382 2.75 9.86 3.14
C THR A 382 1.82 10.83 3.84
N ASP A 383 0.87 11.36 3.09
CA ASP A 383 -0.12 12.31 3.57
C ASP A 383 -1.35 11.60 4.17
N ARG A 384 -2.42 12.34 4.45
CA ARG A 384 -3.62 11.79 5.10
C ARG A 384 -4.53 10.96 4.18
N ASN A 385 -4.36 11.06 2.87
CA ASN A 385 -5.26 10.55 1.85
C ASN A 385 -4.50 9.62 0.87
N THR A 386 -5.26 8.91 0.03
CA THR A 386 -4.78 8.22 -1.18
C THR A 386 -3.49 7.38 -1.07
N ALA A 387 -3.56 6.25 -0.37
CA ALA A 387 -2.50 5.24 -0.48
C ALA A 387 -2.50 4.51 -1.84
N LYS A 388 -1.32 4.00 -2.22
CA LYS A 388 -1.11 3.08 -3.35
C LYS A 388 -0.30 1.87 -2.89
N ARG A 389 0.07 0.96 -3.79
CA ARG A 389 0.77 -0.31 -3.48
C ARG A 389 2.16 -0.13 -2.87
N GLY A 390 2.77 1.05 -3.04
CA GLY A 390 4.06 1.36 -2.44
C GLY A 390 5.23 1.02 -3.34
N PHE A 391 6.36 0.62 -2.77
CA PHE A 391 7.58 0.35 -3.53
C PHE A 391 8.36 -0.83 -2.99
N SER A 392 9.20 -1.39 -3.87
CA SER A 392 10.24 -2.36 -3.53
C SER A 392 11.57 -1.91 -4.11
N ILE A 393 12.59 -1.83 -3.26
CA ILE A 393 13.92 -1.30 -3.58
C ILE A 393 14.99 -2.31 -3.22
N ALA A 394 15.99 -2.42 -4.08
CA ALA A 394 17.25 -3.09 -3.78
C ALA A 394 18.39 -2.08 -3.80
N TYR A 395 19.43 -2.32 -3.01
CA TYR A 395 20.65 -1.52 -3.06
C TYR A 395 21.89 -2.41 -3.05
N ALA A 396 22.97 -1.88 -3.63
CA ALA A 396 24.29 -2.48 -3.61
C ALA A 396 25.38 -1.42 -3.39
N GLY A 397 26.39 -1.80 -2.63
CA GLY A 397 27.64 -1.08 -2.45
C GLY A 397 28.49 -1.26 -3.68
N VAL A 398 28.77 -0.17 -4.37
CA VAL A 398 29.61 -0.12 -5.56
C VAL A 398 30.89 0.61 -5.27
N LEU A 399 31.99 0.11 -5.81
CA LEU A 399 33.29 0.75 -5.70
C LEU A 399 33.39 1.90 -6.72
N PRO A 400 33.81 3.11 -6.32
CA PRO A 400 34.10 4.18 -7.25
C PRO A 400 35.38 3.82 -8.01
N MET A 401 35.24 3.28 -9.21
CA MET A 401 36.36 2.97 -10.10
C MET A 401 36.35 3.89 -11.31
N ASN A 402 37.55 4.33 -11.72
CA ASN A 402 37.75 5.00 -12.98
C ASN A 402 38.29 3.98 -13.98
N VAL A 403 37.52 3.70 -15.03
CA VAL A 403 37.88 2.76 -16.08
C VAL A 403 38.02 3.54 -17.38
N SER A 404 39.15 3.36 -18.03
CA SER A 404 39.42 3.85 -19.38
C SER A 404 40.08 2.74 -20.18
N CYS A 405 39.99 2.84 -21.49
CA CYS A 405 40.61 1.84 -22.35
C CYS A 405 41.25 2.45 -23.61
N THR A 406 42.23 1.75 -24.15
CA THR A 406 42.88 2.04 -25.42
C THR A 406 42.45 1.01 -26.47
N ARG A 407 43.16 0.94 -27.60
CA ARG A 407 42.96 -0.12 -28.59
C ARG A 407 43.42 -1.49 -28.11
N THR A 408 44.25 -1.55 -27.07
CA THR A 408 44.94 -2.77 -26.64
C THR A 408 44.83 -3.04 -25.15
N ASP A 409 44.51 -2.03 -24.33
CA ASP A 409 44.68 -2.09 -22.88
C ASP A 409 43.49 -1.53 -22.11
N PHE A 410 43.24 -2.11 -20.94
CA PHE A 410 42.44 -1.52 -19.87
C PHE A 410 43.33 -0.74 -18.89
N HIS A 411 42.83 0.42 -18.47
CA HIS A 411 43.35 1.16 -17.33
C HIS A 411 42.24 1.32 -16.29
N ILE A 412 42.41 0.65 -15.15
CA ILE A 412 41.46 0.65 -14.05
C ILE A 412 42.14 1.29 -12.84
N GLN A 413 41.47 2.24 -12.19
CA GLN A 413 41.95 2.87 -10.97
C GLN A 413 40.86 2.82 -9.90
N ILE A 414 41.20 2.27 -8.73
CA ILE A 414 40.31 2.16 -7.59
C ILE A 414 40.98 2.81 -6.37
N PRO A 415 40.35 3.79 -5.70
CA PRO A 415 40.91 4.43 -4.52
C PRO A 415 41.19 3.42 -3.40
N VAL A 416 42.39 3.50 -2.79
CA VAL A 416 42.79 2.61 -1.69
C VAL A 416 41.85 2.76 -0.50
N GLN A 417 41.24 3.93 -0.28
CA GLN A 417 40.27 4.14 0.80
C GLN A 417 39.07 3.18 0.71
N ALA A 418 38.69 2.75 -0.49
CA ALA A 418 37.58 1.80 -0.71
C ALA A 418 37.96 0.34 -0.48
N LEU A 419 39.26 0.04 -0.46
CA LEU A 419 39.82 -1.31 -0.42
C LEU A 419 40.92 -1.44 0.64
N ALA A 420 40.93 -0.57 1.66
CA ALA A 420 42.06 -0.40 2.58
C ALA A 420 42.41 -1.68 3.39
N GLN A 421 41.49 -2.64 3.44
CA GLN A 421 41.63 -3.92 4.14
C GLN A 421 42.09 -5.07 3.23
N LEU A 422 42.24 -4.84 1.91
CA LEU A 422 42.51 -5.89 0.93
C LEU A 422 43.97 -5.96 0.51
N GLU A 423 44.47 -7.19 0.40
CA GLU A 423 45.78 -7.49 -0.17
C GLU A 423 45.80 -7.35 -1.70
N ARG A 424 46.97 -7.07 -2.27
CA ARG A 424 47.15 -6.82 -3.71
C ARG A 424 46.62 -7.94 -4.62
N GLY A 425 46.73 -9.19 -4.17
CA GLY A 425 46.29 -10.37 -4.93
C GLY A 425 44.78 -10.60 -4.97
N ARG A 426 44.01 -9.84 -4.18
CA ARG A 426 42.54 -9.99 -4.07
C ARG A 426 41.76 -9.10 -5.02
N VAL A 427 42.47 -8.31 -5.83
CA VAL A 427 41.88 -7.42 -6.85
C VAL A 427 42.55 -7.73 -8.16
N TYR A 428 41.84 -8.37 -9.10
CA TYR A 428 42.44 -8.83 -10.36
C TYR A 428 41.45 -8.85 -11.52
N LEU A 429 41.97 -8.70 -12.74
CA LEU A 429 41.17 -8.71 -13.97
C LEU A 429 41.26 -10.06 -14.67
N GLY A 430 40.14 -10.78 -14.78
CA GLY A 430 40.03 -12.07 -15.47
C GLY A 430 40.75 -13.20 -14.75
N ASN A 431 42.09 -13.15 -14.74
CA ASN A 431 42.98 -14.12 -14.10
C ASN A 431 43.72 -13.45 -12.92
N PRO A 432 43.91 -14.15 -11.77
CA PRO A 432 44.76 -13.69 -10.67
C PRO A 432 46.17 -13.22 -11.05
N SER A 433 46.74 -13.68 -12.19
CA SER A 433 48.02 -13.17 -12.71
C SER A 433 47.98 -11.69 -13.09
N CYS A 434 46.79 -11.13 -13.33
CA CYS A 434 46.54 -9.74 -13.68
C CYS A 434 46.06 -8.95 -12.46
N ALA A 435 46.78 -9.10 -11.34
CA ALA A 435 46.49 -8.45 -10.08
C ALA A 435 46.80 -6.95 -10.08
N ALA A 436 46.08 -6.20 -9.24
CA ALA A 436 46.25 -4.77 -9.09
C ALA A 436 47.56 -4.40 -8.38
N GLN A 437 48.14 -3.29 -8.80
CA GLN A 437 49.31 -2.68 -8.16
C GLN A 437 48.90 -1.43 -7.39
N VAL A 438 49.38 -1.27 -6.16
CA VAL A 438 49.09 -0.08 -5.35
C VAL A 438 50.09 1.02 -5.71
N VAL A 439 49.62 2.09 -6.35
CA VAL A 439 50.45 3.23 -6.78
C VAL A 439 49.73 4.54 -6.47
N GLY A 440 50.34 5.38 -5.63
CA GLY A 440 49.83 6.73 -5.34
C GLY A 440 48.42 6.75 -4.76
N GLY A 441 48.16 5.92 -3.74
CA GLY A 441 46.85 5.84 -3.07
C GLY A 441 45.73 5.18 -3.89
N ASN A 442 46.06 4.53 -5.01
CA ASN A 442 45.10 3.80 -5.84
C ASN A 442 45.60 2.38 -6.13
N PHE A 443 44.68 1.41 -6.15
CA PHE A 443 44.88 0.15 -6.85
C PHE A 443 44.75 0.43 -8.35
N LYS A 444 45.80 0.12 -9.10
CA LYS A 444 45.86 0.30 -10.55
C LYS A 444 46.03 -1.05 -11.23
N ILE A 445 45.20 -1.31 -12.22
CA ILE A 445 45.38 -2.43 -13.15
C ILE A 445 45.63 -1.82 -14.52
N HIS A 446 46.77 -2.18 -15.10
CA HIS A 446 47.10 -1.93 -16.50
C HIS A 446 47.24 -3.30 -17.16
N ALA A 447 46.28 -3.66 -17.99
CA ALA A 447 46.14 -5.02 -18.47
C ALA A 447 45.84 -5.01 -19.96
N ARG A 448 46.62 -5.78 -20.74
CA ARG A 448 46.37 -5.95 -22.17
C ARG A 448 45.22 -6.93 -22.39
N PHE A 449 44.45 -6.71 -23.44
CA PHE A 449 43.29 -7.54 -23.78
C PHE A 449 43.68 -9.00 -24.09
N ASP A 450 44.83 -9.22 -24.72
CA ASP A 450 45.32 -10.56 -25.08
C ASP A 450 45.81 -11.38 -23.87
N THR A 451 46.26 -10.70 -22.81
CA THR A 451 46.81 -11.36 -21.62
C THR A 451 45.82 -11.55 -20.48
N CYS A 452 44.85 -10.63 -20.34
CA CYS A 452 43.99 -10.52 -19.17
C CYS A 452 42.51 -10.29 -19.52
N GLY A 453 42.19 -10.15 -20.82
CA GLY A 453 40.83 -9.89 -21.31
C GLY A 453 40.20 -11.15 -21.90
N THR A 454 38.87 -11.18 -21.89
CA THR A 454 38.09 -12.17 -22.65
C THR A 454 37.83 -11.69 -24.08
N GLU A 455 37.45 -12.62 -24.95
CA GLU A 455 37.31 -12.46 -26.41
C GLU A 455 36.40 -11.27 -26.81
N SER A 456 36.70 -10.62 -27.94
CA SER A 456 35.91 -9.49 -28.44
C SER A 456 34.48 -9.91 -28.78
N GLN A 457 33.49 -9.22 -28.21
CA GLN A 457 32.08 -9.46 -28.51
C GLN A 457 31.56 -8.42 -29.51
N LYS A 458 30.64 -8.84 -30.38
CA LYS A 458 30.02 -7.95 -31.36
C LYS A 458 28.64 -7.54 -30.84
N ARG A 459 28.48 -6.28 -30.43
CA ARG A 459 27.20 -5.74 -29.91
C ARG A 459 26.80 -4.54 -30.78
N ASN A 460 25.60 -4.59 -31.38
CA ASN A 460 25.10 -3.55 -32.31
C ASN A 460 26.10 -3.12 -33.40
N ASN A 461 26.77 -4.10 -34.04
CA ASN A 461 27.76 -3.88 -35.12
C ASN A 461 29.07 -3.17 -34.69
N THR A 462 29.28 -2.94 -33.39
CA THR A 462 30.51 -2.41 -32.79
C THR A 462 31.24 -3.53 -32.06
N ALA A 463 32.58 -3.58 -32.19
CA ALA A 463 33.41 -4.50 -31.42
C ALA A 463 33.60 -3.94 -30.01
N VAL A 464 33.06 -4.65 -29.02
CA VAL A 464 33.16 -4.33 -27.60
C VAL A 464 34.04 -5.37 -26.94
N ILE A 465 34.97 -4.92 -26.12
CA ILE A 465 35.86 -5.80 -25.36
C ILE A 465 35.31 -5.90 -23.96
N VAL A 466 35.04 -7.12 -23.53
CA VAL A 466 34.46 -7.42 -22.22
C VAL A 466 35.50 -8.15 -21.38
N SER A 467 35.57 -7.85 -20.09
CA SER A 467 36.35 -8.61 -19.10
C SER A 467 35.69 -8.52 -17.73
N THR A 468 36.11 -9.37 -16.78
CA THR A 468 35.54 -9.39 -15.42
C THR A 468 36.61 -9.01 -14.40
N LEU A 469 36.36 -7.94 -13.65
CA LEU A 469 37.17 -7.53 -12.50
C LEU A 469 36.63 -8.23 -11.24
N TYR A 470 37.51 -8.94 -10.56
CA TYR A 470 37.23 -9.62 -9.30
C TYR A 470 37.79 -8.80 -8.15
N VAL A 471 36.98 -8.62 -7.11
CA VAL A 471 37.37 -8.01 -5.83
C VAL A 471 36.93 -8.93 -4.71
N ASP A 472 37.89 -9.61 -4.08
CA ASP A 472 37.66 -10.68 -3.11
C ASP A 472 37.73 -10.16 -1.67
N PHE A 473 36.59 -10.03 -1.01
CA PHE A 473 36.43 -9.62 0.39
C PHE A 473 36.33 -10.79 1.37
N SER A 474 36.61 -12.02 0.95
CA SER A 474 36.40 -13.22 1.76
C SER A 474 37.22 -13.20 3.06
N VAL A 475 36.58 -13.44 4.21
CA VAL A 475 37.23 -13.50 5.53
C VAL A 475 36.88 -14.84 6.20
N GLY A 476 37.91 -15.63 6.52
CA GLY A 476 37.73 -16.99 7.02
C GLY A 476 37.05 -17.88 5.97
N ASP A 477 36.01 -18.62 6.39
CA ASP A 477 35.23 -19.51 5.51
C ASP A 477 34.05 -18.82 4.79
N ARG A 478 33.91 -17.49 4.93
CA ARG A 478 32.86 -16.72 4.24
C ARG A 478 33.37 -16.18 2.91
N GLU A 479 32.91 -16.77 1.81
CA GLU A 479 33.17 -16.27 0.46
C GLU A 479 32.38 -14.98 0.19
N ASP A 480 33.07 -13.91 -0.20
CA ASP A 480 32.49 -12.61 -0.54
C ASP A 480 33.24 -11.99 -1.73
N ILE A 481 33.05 -12.58 -2.92
CA ILE A 481 33.72 -12.16 -4.15
C ILE A 481 32.78 -11.30 -4.98
N HIS A 482 33.17 -10.05 -5.22
CA HIS A 482 32.48 -9.14 -6.12
C HIS A 482 33.05 -9.26 -7.53
N GLN A 483 32.15 -9.29 -8.51
CA GLN A 483 32.47 -9.39 -9.93
C GLN A 483 31.89 -8.18 -10.67
N TYR A 484 32.75 -7.43 -11.35
CA TYR A 484 32.36 -6.31 -12.19
C TYR A 484 32.66 -6.64 -13.65
N GLU A 485 31.66 -6.56 -14.51
CA GLU A 485 31.85 -6.59 -15.95
C GLU A 485 32.39 -5.25 -16.40
N LEU A 486 33.53 -5.28 -17.08
CA LEU A 486 34.15 -4.14 -17.71
C LEU A 486 33.89 -4.21 -19.20
N GLN A 487 33.29 -3.16 -19.74
CA GLN A 487 33.08 -3.02 -21.18
C GLN A 487 33.95 -1.89 -21.71
N CYS A 488 34.61 -2.12 -22.84
CA CYS A 488 35.37 -1.12 -23.57
C CYS A 488 34.93 -1.05 -25.03
N GLU A 489 34.70 0.16 -25.52
CA GLU A 489 34.52 0.48 -26.92
C GLU A 489 35.78 1.19 -27.46
N PRO A 490 36.74 0.45 -28.07
CA PRO A 490 38.05 1.01 -28.44
C PRO A 490 37.97 2.17 -29.44
N LYS A 491 36.92 2.18 -30.28
CA LYS A 491 36.69 3.24 -31.28
C LYS A 491 36.28 4.56 -30.62
N ARG A 492 35.48 4.51 -29.55
CA ARG A 492 34.99 5.69 -28.83
C ARG A 492 35.88 6.06 -27.65
N LYS A 493 36.79 5.16 -27.25
CA LYS A 493 37.58 5.23 -26.00
C LYS A 493 36.69 5.35 -24.76
N GLU A 494 35.49 4.79 -24.85
CA GLU A 494 34.53 4.75 -23.75
C GLU A 494 34.67 3.40 -23.06
N ALA A 495 34.73 3.42 -21.72
CA ALA A 495 34.73 2.22 -20.91
C ALA A 495 33.76 2.38 -19.74
N SER A 496 33.15 1.28 -19.34
CA SER A 496 32.21 1.23 -18.23
C SER A 496 32.45 0.00 -17.36
N ALA A 497 32.00 0.09 -16.11
CA ALA A 497 32.05 -1.00 -15.15
C ALA A 497 30.68 -1.21 -14.55
N THR A 498 30.16 -2.43 -14.63
CA THR A 498 28.86 -2.83 -14.09
C THR A 498 29.06 -3.98 -13.12
N LEU A 499 28.45 -3.91 -11.94
CA LEU A 499 28.50 -5.02 -10.99
C LEU A 499 27.58 -6.14 -11.51
N ILE A 500 28.14 -7.33 -11.80
CA ILE A 500 27.39 -8.47 -12.35
C ILE A 500 27.14 -9.59 -11.34
N ALA A 501 27.96 -9.73 -10.30
CA ALA A 501 27.74 -10.71 -9.24
C ALA A 501 28.43 -10.30 -7.92
N GLY A 502 27.82 -10.73 -6.81
CA GLY A 502 28.37 -10.79 -5.44
C GLY A 502 27.79 -12.06 -4.77
N PRO A 503 28.00 -12.36 -3.48
CA PRO A 503 27.67 -13.68 -2.93
C PRO A 503 26.17 -14.04 -2.96
N ASP A 504 25.79 -14.79 -4.00
CA ASP A 504 24.59 -15.61 -4.29
C ASP A 504 23.22 -14.96 -4.59
N PRO A 505 22.37 -15.58 -5.46
CA PRO A 505 22.25 -15.19 -6.87
C PRO A 505 20.78 -15.26 -7.38
N ALA A 506 19.82 -14.68 -6.65
CA ALA A 506 18.40 -14.97 -6.96
C ALA A 506 17.65 -13.94 -7.82
N ARG A 507 18.05 -12.65 -7.90
CA ARG A 507 17.20 -11.62 -8.55
C ARG A 507 17.90 -10.40 -9.18
N LEU A 508 19.13 -10.50 -9.65
CA LEU A 508 19.76 -9.38 -10.41
C LEU A 508 19.45 -9.41 -11.92
N SER A 509 19.04 -10.55 -12.49
CA SER A 509 18.71 -10.69 -13.92
C SER A 509 17.35 -10.13 -14.34
N GLN A 510 16.52 -9.65 -13.41
CA GLN A 510 15.22 -9.04 -13.72
C GLN A 510 15.28 -7.52 -13.92
N ALA A 511 16.36 -6.84 -13.49
CA ALA A 511 16.49 -5.39 -13.64
C ALA A 511 17.15 -4.95 -14.96
N GLU A 512 17.93 -5.80 -15.62
CA GLU A 512 18.63 -5.46 -16.87
C GLU A 512 17.82 -5.77 -18.15
N ASN A 513 16.77 -6.58 -18.07
CA ASN A 513 15.94 -6.92 -19.24
C ASN A 513 14.83 -5.90 -19.55
N LEU A 514 14.76 -4.77 -18.84
CA LEU A 514 13.80 -3.69 -19.10
C LEU A 514 14.42 -2.49 -19.85
N LEU A 515 15.73 -2.53 -20.16
CA LEU A 515 16.43 -1.44 -20.86
C LEU A 515 16.91 -1.78 -22.28
N ASP A 516 16.75 -3.02 -22.76
CA ASP A 516 17.04 -3.42 -24.14
C ASP A 516 15.74 -3.64 -24.95
N VAL A 517 14.98 -2.55 -25.15
CA VAL A 517 14.08 -2.43 -26.31
C VAL A 517 14.68 -1.36 -27.22
N PRO A 518 15.23 -1.71 -28.40
CA PRO A 518 15.80 -0.72 -29.29
C PRO A 518 14.71 0.19 -29.84
N GLN A 519 14.84 1.50 -29.57
CA GLN A 519 14.19 2.54 -30.37
C GLN A 519 14.71 2.42 -31.81
N ARG A 520 13.80 2.22 -32.77
CA ARG A 520 14.06 2.39 -34.19
C ARG A 520 13.29 3.62 -34.68
N GLU A 521 14.00 4.73 -34.79
CA GLU A 521 13.72 5.76 -35.79
C GLU A 521 14.57 5.46 -37.03
N GLY A 522 13.99 5.63 -38.22
CA GLY A 522 14.69 5.42 -39.50
C GLY A 522 13.75 5.17 -40.68
N GLU A 523 13.09 6.25 -41.09
CA GLU A 523 12.49 6.51 -42.41
C GLU A 523 13.39 6.06 -43.59
N VAL A 524 12.83 5.42 -44.64
CA VAL A 524 13.08 5.68 -46.09
C VAL A 524 12.07 4.89 -46.95
N THR A 525 11.18 5.65 -47.60
CA THR A 525 10.48 5.49 -48.90
C THR A 525 10.07 4.12 -49.46
N GLY A 526 8.76 4.00 -49.71
CA GLY A 526 8.25 3.70 -51.06
C GLY A 526 7.48 2.38 -51.25
N THR A 527 6.19 2.35 -50.94
CA THR A 527 5.07 2.22 -51.91
C THR A 527 3.74 2.27 -51.17
N GLN A 528 2.87 3.17 -51.63
CA GLN A 528 1.54 3.44 -51.09
C GLN A 528 0.59 2.25 -51.26
N ASP A 529 -0.18 1.97 -50.22
CA ASP A 529 -1.59 1.59 -50.39
C ASP A 529 -2.41 2.32 -49.32
N ILE A 530 -3.12 3.35 -49.80
CA ILE A 530 -3.97 4.25 -49.03
C ILE A 530 -5.31 3.55 -48.83
N LYS A 531 -5.67 3.24 -47.58
CA LYS A 531 -7.08 3.03 -47.21
C LYS A 531 -7.65 4.35 -46.70
N SER A 532 -8.60 4.87 -47.46
CA SER A 532 -9.37 6.08 -47.25
C SER A 532 -9.99 6.13 -45.86
N GLN A 533 -9.66 7.17 -45.10
CA GLN A 533 -10.39 7.56 -43.90
C GLN A 533 -11.59 8.41 -44.32
N ASP A 534 -12.78 7.94 -43.98
CA ASP A 534 -14.06 8.44 -44.46
C ASP A 534 -14.31 9.90 -44.05
N THR A 535 -14.46 10.75 -45.05
CA THR A 535 -14.77 12.19 -44.93
C THR A 535 -16.14 12.49 -44.30
N SER A 536 -16.94 11.48 -43.96
CA SER A 536 -18.26 11.61 -43.33
C SER A 536 -18.20 11.96 -41.84
N ASP A 537 -17.20 11.48 -41.10
CA ASP A 537 -17.13 11.70 -39.64
C ASP A 537 -16.76 13.14 -39.30
N ILE A 538 -15.92 13.77 -40.12
CA ILE A 538 -15.52 15.18 -39.95
C ILE A 538 -16.72 16.10 -40.22
N ILE A 539 -17.52 15.81 -41.26
CA ILE A 539 -18.70 16.59 -41.60
C ILE A 539 -19.77 16.46 -40.51
N PHE A 540 -19.96 15.27 -39.94
CA PHE A 540 -20.95 15.04 -38.88
C PHE A 540 -20.60 15.82 -37.59
N ILE A 541 -19.32 15.78 -37.19
CA ILE A 541 -18.83 16.52 -36.02
C ILE A 541 -18.98 18.04 -36.25
N SER A 542 -18.67 18.54 -37.44
CA SER A 542 -18.85 19.96 -37.76
C SER A 542 -20.31 20.42 -37.74
N ILE A 543 -21.26 19.59 -38.23
CA ILE A 543 -22.70 19.91 -38.19
C ILE A 543 -23.24 19.91 -36.76
N CYS A 544 -22.82 18.95 -35.92
CA CYS A 544 -23.22 18.88 -34.52
C CYS A 544 -22.74 20.08 -33.70
N ILE A 545 -21.52 20.57 -33.95
CA ILE A 545 -20.98 21.77 -33.29
C ILE A 545 -21.78 23.01 -33.70
N LEU A 546 -22.12 23.15 -34.99
CA LEU A 546 -22.90 24.29 -35.49
C LEU A 546 -24.33 24.32 -34.90
N ALA A 547 -24.98 23.16 -34.80
CA ALA A 547 -26.31 23.03 -34.20
C ALA A 547 -26.30 23.39 -32.70
N GLY A 548 -25.27 22.99 -31.96
CA GLY A 548 -25.08 23.37 -30.56
C GLY A 548 -24.92 24.89 -30.37
N LEU A 549 -24.13 25.53 -31.24
CA LEU A 549 -23.93 26.98 -31.22
C LEU A 549 -25.23 27.75 -31.50
N LEU A 550 -26.02 27.32 -32.48
CA LEU A 550 -27.30 27.96 -32.81
C LEU A 550 -28.34 27.81 -31.69
N MET A 551 -28.37 26.65 -31.02
CA MET A 551 -29.21 26.43 -29.83
C MET A 551 -28.85 27.39 -28.69
N VAL A 552 -27.55 27.57 -28.41
CA VAL A 552 -27.10 28.51 -27.36
C VAL A 552 -27.47 29.94 -27.71
N ILE A 553 -27.30 30.36 -28.97
CA ILE A 553 -27.69 31.71 -29.41
C ILE A 553 -29.20 31.91 -29.28
N ALA A 554 -30.03 30.92 -29.62
CA ALA A 554 -31.47 30.99 -29.47
C ALA A 554 -31.91 31.10 -28.01
N VAL A 555 -31.28 30.32 -27.11
CA VAL A 555 -31.56 30.38 -25.66
C VAL A 555 -31.17 31.74 -25.09
N VAL A 556 -30.00 32.27 -25.46
CA VAL A 556 -29.56 33.60 -25.01
C VAL A 556 -30.48 34.69 -25.56
N GLY A 557 -30.92 34.59 -26.82
CA GLY A 557 -31.87 35.54 -27.42
C GLY A 557 -33.24 35.53 -26.73
N LEU A 558 -33.72 34.36 -26.29
CA LEU A 558 -35.01 34.21 -25.61
C LEU A 558 -34.96 34.65 -24.14
N VAL A 559 -33.77 34.66 -23.53
CA VAL A 559 -33.54 35.21 -22.18
C VAL A 559 -33.38 36.74 -22.20
N LEU A 560 -32.98 37.32 -23.34
CA LEU A 560 -32.82 38.77 -23.53
C LEU A 560 -34.10 39.48 -24.01
N LEU A 561 -35.04 38.75 -24.60
CA LEU A 561 -36.41 39.18 -24.93
C LEU A 561 -37.33 39.03 -23.71
#